data_AF-A0A0C3BR91-F1
#
_entry.id   AF-A0A0C3BR91-F1
#
_cell.length_a   1.000
_cell.length_b   1.000
_cell.length_c   1.000
_cell.angle_alpha   90.00
_cell.angle_beta   90.00
_cell.angle_gamma   90.00
#
_symmetry.space_group_name_H-M   'P 1'
#
loop_
_entity.id
_entity.type
_entity.pdbx_description
1 polymer ?
#
loop_
_entity_poly.entity_id
_entity_poly.type
_entity_poly.pdbx_seq_one_letter_code
_entity_poly.pdbx_strand_id
1 'polypeptide(L)'
;MGVEYDTDGPDDDVVEELAREVRAVKKQKQWRKWSEDVIPALLQPYMTLLRETEGLRNINSKRQADGCDGCSEGRLLNVTCVYFDNLEKMTLCTCNEPALQLLQKGFFPCAPQLPTLAVDLGVLDFARDLFINAAPNTTAWCETLEGFLSARSFKLSTRDSLRGRFGNALKWYATLTNTKNLMLRDYLNVVRGAELSMEDEGDQYESEGRFGLACSLKYIVAHVSISDIVYQPEQVPEMNEQDSSPRQFNDRPDEYLRERCPLCFGGENWSKPSEKVDVIVCLDACFTQKRRQPQGNAWHEPHTHPETVFIPPSEVKAMEEIVESL
;
A
#
# COMPACT_ATOMS: atom_id res chain seq x y z
N MET A 1 -59.76 -27.25 -23.41
CA MET A 1 -59.13 -25.93 -23.29
C MET A 1 -58.37 -25.91 -21.98
N GLY A 2 -57.05 -26.09 -22.04
CA GLY A 2 -56.17 -26.07 -20.89
C GLY A 2 -54.77 -25.93 -21.47
N VAL A 3 -54.37 -24.69 -21.73
CA VAL A 3 -53.01 -24.37 -22.16
C VAL A 3 -52.24 -24.16 -20.88
N GLU A 4 -51.44 -25.15 -20.49
CA GLU A 4 -50.38 -24.96 -19.49
C GLU A 4 -49.35 -24.03 -20.12
N TYR A 5 -49.17 -22.87 -19.51
CA TYR A 5 -48.08 -21.97 -19.84
C TYR A 5 -46.89 -22.38 -18.99
N ASP A 6 -45.94 -23.10 -19.59
CA ASP A 6 -44.59 -23.24 -19.04
C ASP A 6 -43.93 -21.87 -19.13
N THR A 7 -43.93 -21.14 -18.01
CA THR A 7 -43.05 -19.99 -17.84
C THR A 7 -41.67 -20.52 -17.47
N ASP A 8 -40.88 -20.86 -18.48
CA ASP A 8 -39.42 -21.01 -18.36
C ASP A 8 -38.85 -19.64 -17.95
N GLY A 9 -38.71 -19.44 -16.64
CA GLY A 9 -37.89 -18.36 -16.09
C GLY A 9 -36.43 -18.55 -16.52
N PRO A 10 -35.63 -17.48 -16.61
CA PRO A 10 -34.21 -17.61 -16.96
C PRO A 10 -33.52 -18.57 -15.99
N ASP A 11 -32.74 -19.52 -16.54
CA ASP A 11 -31.94 -20.49 -15.78
C ASP A 11 -31.20 -19.79 -14.63
N ASP A 12 -31.39 -20.25 -13.40
CA ASP A 12 -30.79 -19.66 -12.18
C ASP A 12 -29.26 -19.54 -12.29
N ASP A 13 -28.62 -20.42 -13.07
CA ASP A 13 -27.19 -20.40 -13.36
C ASP A 13 -26.76 -19.17 -14.18
N VAL A 14 -27.57 -18.73 -15.15
CA VAL A 14 -27.31 -17.55 -15.98
C VAL A 14 -27.43 -16.27 -15.14
N VAL A 15 -28.41 -16.23 -14.23
CA VAL A 15 -28.62 -15.11 -13.31
C VAL A 15 -27.44 -14.96 -12.34
N GLU A 16 -26.94 -16.07 -11.80
CA GLU A 16 -25.78 -16.05 -10.89
C GLU A 16 -24.47 -15.71 -11.62
N GLU A 17 -24.28 -16.16 -12.86
CA GLU A 17 -23.14 -15.78 -13.69
C GLU A 17 -23.13 -14.28 -13.99
N LEU A 18 -24.27 -13.72 -14.44
CA LEU A 18 -24.41 -12.28 -14.66
C LEU A 18 -24.18 -11.48 -13.36
N ALA A 19 -24.66 -11.98 -12.23
CA ALA A 19 -24.41 -11.35 -10.93
C ALA A 19 -22.92 -11.35 -10.56
N ARG A 20 -22.17 -12.41 -10.87
CA ARG A 20 -20.71 -12.48 -10.66
C ARG A 20 -19.97 -11.47 -11.55
N GLU A 21 -20.34 -11.36 -12.81
CA GLU A 21 -19.76 -10.37 -13.73
C GLU A 21 -19.99 -8.94 -13.25
N VAL A 22 -21.22 -8.61 -12.84
CA VAL A 22 -21.54 -7.29 -12.30
C VAL A 22 -20.73 -6.99 -11.03
N ARG A 23 -20.55 -7.98 -10.13
CA ARG A 23 -19.71 -7.84 -8.93
C ARG A 23 -18.24 -7.63 -9.31
N ALA A 24 -17.73 -8.34 -10.32
CA ALA A 24 -16.36 -8.21 -10.83
C ALA A 24 -16.10 -6.80 -11.38
N VAL A 25 -16.98 -6.28 -12.24
CA VAL A 25 -16.87 -4.91 -12.80
C VAL A 25 -16.89 -3.87 -11.69
N LYS A 26 -17.75 -4.03 -10.68
CA LYS A 26 -17.79 -3.12 -9.52
C LYS A 26 -16.47 -3.13 -8.74
N LYS A 27 -15.90 -4.31 -8.49
CA LYS A 27 -14.60 -4.43 -7.81
C LYS A 27 -13.48 -3.80 -8.63
N GLN A 28 -13.47 -3.97 -9.95
CA GLN A 28 -12.48 -3.36 -10.83
C GLN A 28 -12.54 -1.83 -10.80
N LYS A 29 -13.74 -1.26 -10.88
CA LYS A 29 -13.94 0.20 -10.76
C LYS A 29 -13.50 0.73 -9.39
N GLN A 30 -13.81 0.01 -8.32
CA GLN A 30 -13.35 0.37 -6.97
C GLN A 30 -11.83 0.33 -6.86
N TRP A 31 -11.20 -0.72 -7.40
CA TRP A 31 -9.75 -0.86 -7.40
C TRP A 31 -9.08 0.30 -8.13
N ARG A 32 -9.52 0.63 -9.35
CA ARG A 32 -8.98 1.76 -10.12
C ARG A 32 -9.10 3.07 -9.35
N LYS A 33 -10.28 3.35 -8.80
CA LYS A 33 -10.50 4.56 -7.99
C LYS A 33 -9.54 4.63 -6.81
N TRP A 34 -9.28 3.51 -6.14
CA TRP A 34 -8.33 3.48 -5.04
C TRP A 34 -6.89 3.68 -5.51
N SER A 35 -6.43 2.93 -6.51
CA SER A 35 -5.04 2.93 -6.96
C SER A 35 -4.65 4.20 -7.72
N GLU A 36 -5.53 4.72 -8.57
CA GLU A 36 -5.25 5.82 -9.49
C GLU A 36 -5.59 7.19 -8.88
N ASP A 37 -6.63 7.27 -8.04
CA ASP A 37 -7.11 8.56 -7.53
C ASP A 37 -6.88 8.71 -6.02
N VAL A 38 -7.45 7.82 -5.20
CA VAL A 38 -7.53 8.04 -3.74
C VAL A 38 -6.17 7.87 -3.07
N ILE A 39 -5.45 6.78 -3.31
CA ILE A 39 -4.16 6.55 -2.66
C ILE A 39 -3.16 7.66 -3.01
N PRO A 40 -2.96 8.03 -4.29
CA PRO A 40 -2.08 9.15 -4.64
C PRO A 40 -2.48 10.46 -3.97
N ALA A 41 -3.78 10.80 -3.96
CA ALA A 41 -4.28 12.02 -3.33
C ALA A 41 -4.08 12.05 -1.80
N LEU A 42 -4.07 10.88 -1.14
CA LEU A 42 -3.89 10.77 0.31
C LEU A 42 -2.42 10.79 0.77
N LEU A 43 -1.45 10.55 -0.10
CA LEU A 43 -0.03 10.43 0.30
C LEU A 43 0.52 11.68 0.96
N GLN A 44 0.38 12.85 0.32
CA GLN A 44 0.88 14.11 0.87
C GLN A 44 0.14 14.48 2.18
N PRO A 45 -1.20 14.42 2.24
CA PRO A 45 -1.93 14.67 3.49
C PRO A 45 -1.54 13.70 4.60
N TYR A 46 -1.29 12.43 4.28
CA TYR A 46 -0.86 11.44 5.26
C TYR A 46 0.51 11.77 5.84
N MET A 47 1.49 12.12 5.01
CA MET A 47 2.82 12.54 5.48
C MET A 47 2.76 13.81 6.32
N THR A 48 1.92 14.77 5.92
CA THR A 48 1.68 16.00 6.69
C THR A 48 1.10 15.68 8.07
N LEU A 49 0.08 14.83 8.11
CA LEU A 49 -0.53 14.37 9.35
C LEU A 49 0.50 13.70 10.26
N LEU A 50 1.32 12.79 9.72
CA LEU A 50 2.36 12.11 10.50
C LEU A 50 3.36 13.10 11.08
N ARG A 51 3.78 14.12 10.31
CA ARG A 51 4.69 15.17 10.78
C ARG A 51 4.07 15.98 11.91
N GLU A 52 2.82 16.44 11.74
CA GLU A 52 2.14 17.29 12.72
C GLU A 52 1.76 16.57 14.01
N THR A 53 1.58 15.25 13.95
CA THR A 53 1.14 14.43 15.09
C THR A 53 2.28 13.63 15.74
N GLU A 54 3.52 13.86 15.31
CA GLU A 54 4.70 13.10 15.74
C GLU A 54 4.54 11.58 15.58
N GLY A 55 4.04 11.16 14.41
CA GLY A 55 3.74 9.77 14.12
C GLY A 55 2.48 9.29 14.84
N LEU A 56 1.38 10.05 14.73
CA LEU A 56 0.05 9.75 15.30
C LEU A 56 -0.05 9.79 16.83
N ARG A 57 1.03 10.08 17.56
CA ARG A 57 1.01 10.21 19.03
C ARG A 57 0.02 11.26 19.52
N ASN A 58 -0.01 12.40 18.84
CA ASN A 58 -0.85 13.55 19.21
C ASN A 58 -2.08 13.72 18.27
N ILE A 59 -2.63 12.61 17.77
CA ILE A 59 -3.74 12.63 16.80
C ILE A 59 -5.03 13.29 17.35
N ASN A 60 -5.24 13.21 18.67
CA ASN A 60 -6.43 13.77 19.33
C ASN A 60 -6.56 15.28 19.10
N SER A 61 -5.44 16.01 19.00
CA SER A 61 -5.43 17.45 18.74
C SER A 61 -5.96 17.81 17.35
N LYS A 62 -5.86 16.88 16.38
CA LYS A 62 -6.31 17.09 15.00
C LYS A 62 -7.78 16.70 14.77
N ARG A 63 -8.33 15.82 15.62
CA ARG A 63 -9.74 15.39 15.54
C ARG A 63 -10.74 16.54 15.74
N GLN A 64 -10.33 17.55 16.50
CA GLN A 64 -11.12 18.74 16.81
C GLN A 64 -11.10 19.80 15.71
N ALA A 65 -10.39 19.59 14.61
CA ALA A 65 -10.40 20.54 13.50
C ALA A 65 -11.81 20.62 12.89
N ASP A 66 -12.34 21.85 12.80
CA ASP A 66 -13.65 22.14 12.24
C ASP A 66 -13.72 21.68 10.78
N GLY A 67 -14.71 20.85 10.48
CA GLY A 67 -15.02 20.42 9.12
C GLY A 67 -16.13 21.28 8.51
N CYS A 68 -16.49 20.99 7.27
CA CYS A 68 -17.71 21.56 6.71
C CYS A 68 -18.92 20.83 7.31
N ASP A 69 -19.75 21.55 8.06
CA ASP A 69 -20.99 21.04 8.67
C ASP A 69 -22.17 20.92 7.68
N GLY A 70 -21.92 21.23 6.40
CA GLY A 70 -22.89 21.17 5.32
C GLY A 70 -22.86 22.44 4.47
N CYS A 71 -22.74 22.25 3.15
CA CYS A 71 -22.83 23.33 2.17
C CYS A 71 -23.96 23.03 1.16
N SER A 72 -24.43 24.06 0.46
CA SER A 72 -25.47 23.94 -0.58
C SER A 72 -25.09 22.98 -1.72
N GLU A 73 -23.80 22.86 -2.02
CA GLU A 73 -23.26 22.02 -3.10
C GLU A 73 -22.98 20.57 -2.69
N GLY A 74 -23.16 20.23 -1.41
CA GLY A 74 -22.68 18.96 -0.83
C GLY A 74 -23.78 18.15 -0.18
N ARG A 75 -23.61 16.82 -0.18
CA ARG A 75 -24.47 15.89 0.56
C ARG A 75 -23.82 15.54 1.90
N LEU A 76 -24.62 15.31 2.92
CA LEU A 76 -24.13 14.81 4.20
C LEU A 76 -24.02 13.29 4.16
N LEU A 77 -22.87 12.79 4.61
CA LEU A 77 -22.54 11.37 4.72
C LEU A 77 -22.34 11.02 6.19
N ASN A 78 -23.05 10.00 6.66
CA ASN A 78 -22.89 9.46 8.01
C ASN A 78 -21.92 8.29 7.98
N VAL A 79 -20.77 8.45 8.65
CA VAL A 79 -19.73 7.42 8.74
C VAL A 79 -19.65 6.94 10.19
N THR A 80 -19.60 5.63 10.38
CA THR A 80 -19.31 5.05 11.70
C THR A 80 -17.80 4.92 11.86
N CYS A 81 -17.23 5.65 12.80
CA CYS A 81 -15.83 5.61 13.16
C CYS A 81 -15.57 4.55 14.24
N VAL A 82 -14.61 3.67 13.98
CA VAL A 82 -14.21 2.57 14.88
C VAL A 82 -12.91 2.91 15.58
N TYR A 83 -12.98 2.96 16.91
CA TYR A 83 -11.82 3.07 17.79
C TYR A 83 -11.55 1.74 18.49
N PHE A 84 -10.51 1.71 19.33
CA PHE A 84 -10.25 0.56 20.19
C PHE A 84 -11.36 0.33 21.21
N ASP A 85 -11.85 1.38 21.83
CA ASP A 85 -12.65 1.33 23.04
C ASP A 85 -14.11 1.76 22.86
N ASN A 86 -14.42 2.48 21.79
CA ASN A 86 -15.75 2.99 21.49
C ASN A 86 -16.07 3.03 19.98
N LEU A 87 -17.31 3.42 19.67
CA LEU A 87 -17.80 3.70 18.31
C LEU A 87 -18.45 5.08 18.28
N GLU A 88 -18.09 5.89 17.30
CA GLU A 88 -18.66 7.23 17.12
C GLU A 88 -19.25 7.39 15.72
N LYS A 89 -20.28 8.22 15.59
CA LYS A 89 -20.84 8.57 14.28
C LYS A 89 -20.39 9.98 13.93
N MET A 90 -19.82 10.12 12.74
CA MET A 90 -19.36 11.39 12.21
C MET A 90 -20.14 11.74 10.95
N THR A 91 -20.56 12.99 10.86
CA THR A 91 -21.15 13.58 9.65
C THR A 91 -20.07 14.27 8.84
N LEU A 92 -19.97 13.93 7.56
CA LEU A 92 -19.06 14.56 6.60
C LEU A 92 -19.85 15.19 5.48
N CYS A 93 -19.39 16.32 4.93
CA CYS A 93 -19.96 16.89 3.72
C CYS A 93 -19.18 16.42 2.48
N THR A 94 -19.87 16.09 1.38
CA THR A 94 -19.22 15.71 0.12
C THR A 94 -18.67 16.89 -0.69
N CYS A 95 -18.52 18.07 -0.07
CA CYS A 95 -17.90 19.25 -0.69
C CYS A 95 -16.39 19.07 -0.92
N ASN A 96 -15.78 18.19 -0.13
CA ASN A 96 -14.40 17.75 -0.28
C ASN A 96 -14.38 16.21 -0.27
N GLU A 97 -13.29 15.60 -0.71
CA GLU A 97 -13.19 14.15 -0.79
C GLU A 97 -13.33 13.52 0.61
N PRO A 98 -14.31 12.61 0.85
CA PRO A 98 -14.55 12.06 2.19
C PRO A 98 -13.34 11.34 2.77
N ALA A 99 -12.54 10.69 1.91
CA ALA A 99 -11.32 10.01 2.34
C ALA A 99 -10.28 10.98 2.91
N LEU A 100 -10.14 12.17 2.31
CA LEU A 100 -9.21 13.21 2.78
C LEU A 100 -9.64 13.76 4.15
N GLN A 101 -10.94 14.07 4.29
CA GLN A 101 -11.50 14.58 5.55
C GLN A 101 -11.34 13.57 6.69
N LEU A 102 -11.58 12.29 6.41
CA LEU A 102 -11.37 11.21 7.39
C LEU A 102 -9.90 11.11 7.78
N LEU A 103 -8.99 11.15 6.81
CA LEU A 103 -7.56 11.05 7.07
C LEU A 103 -7.05 12.20 7.94
N GLN A 104 -7.47 13.43 7.66
CA GLN A 104 -7.12 14.60 8.47
C GLN A 104 -7.60 14.47 9.93
N LYS A 105 -8.70 13.76 10.15
CA LYS A 105 -9.23 13.44 11.48
C LYS A 105 -8.62 12.16 12.09
N GLY A 106 -7.65 11.53 11.42
CA GLY A 106 -6.98 10.33 11.94
C GLY A 106 -7.71 9.03 11.68
N PHE A 107 -8.55 8.97 10.65
CA PHE A 107 -9.28 7.77 10.24
C PHE A 107 -9.00 7.37 8.80
N PHE A 108 -9.14 6.08 8.52
CA PHE A 108 -9.05 5.55 7.18
C PHE A 108 -10.40 4.95 6.72
N PRO A 109 -10.91 5.32 5.53
CA PRO A 109 -12.20 4.85 5.04
C PRO A 109 -12.19 3.39 4.55
N CYS A 110 -13.32 2.69 4.66
CA CYS A 110 -13.49 1.36 4.08
C CYS A 110 -13.77 1.34 2.57
N ALA A 111 -14.14 2.48 1.98
CA ALA A 111 -14.52 2.61 0.58
C ALA A 111 -14.11 4.00 0.04
N PRO A 112 -13.84 4.14 -1.27
CA PRO A 112 -13.17 5.32 -1.80
C PRO A 112 -14.09 6.55 -1.91
N GLN A 113 -15.37 6.36 -2.26
CA GLN A 113 -16.30 7.47 -2.52
C GLN A 113 -17.34 7.70 -1.41
N LEU A 114 -17.98 6.61 -0.97
CA LEU A 114 -19.08 6.67 0.02
C LEU A 114 -18.79 5.70 1.17
N PRO A 115 -17.79 6.01 2.03
CA PRO A 115 -17.49 5.17 3.18
C PRO A 115 -18.67 5.14 4.14
N THR A 116 -19.04 3.95 4.57
CA THR A 116 -20.02 3.74 5.66
C THR A 116 -19.32 3.54 7.00
N LEU A 117 -18.06 3.11 6.95
CA LEU A 117 -17.22 2.82 8.08
C LEU A 117 -15.85 3.47 7.84
N ALA A 118 -15.28 4.00 8.91
CA ALA A 118 -13.91 4.46 8.96
C ALA A 118 -13.24 3.88 10.21
N VAL A 119 -11.98 3.51 10.12
CA VAL A 119 -11.24 2.88 11.22
C VAL A 119 -10.12 3.82 11.64
N ASP A 120 -9.92 3.96 12.95
CA ASP A 120 -8.83 4.76 13.49
C ASP A 120 -7.47 4.27 12.97
N LEU A 121 -6.57 5.21 12.64
CA LEU A 121 -5.25 4.87 12.11
C LEU A 121 -4.44 4.04 13.13
N GLY A 122 -4.53 4.32 14.43
CA GLY A 122 -3.84 3.55 15.46
C GLY A 122 -4.36 2.13 15.60
N VAL A 123 -5.67 1.90 15.41
CA VAL A 123 -6.25 0.54 15.34
C VAL A 123 -5.71 -0.22 14.14
N LEU A 124 -5.54 0.45 12.99
CA LEU A 124 -5.00 -0.17 11.79
C LEU A 124 -3.51 -0.48 11.93
N ASP A 125 -2.71 0.42 12.49
CA ASP A 125 -1.29 0.17 12.78
C ASP A 125 -1.12 -1.03 13.71
N PHE A 126 -1.87 -1.07 14.81
CA PHE A 126 -1.84 -2.21 15.72
C PHE A 126 -2.21 -3.52 15.04
N ALA A 127 -3.26 -3.53 14.21
CA ALA A 127 -3.69 -4.73 13.52
C ALA A 127 -2.62 -5.23 12.54
N ARG A 128 -1.89 -4.31 11.88
CA ARG A 128 -0.77 -4.67 11.02
C ARG A 128 0.40 -5.24 11.81
N ASP A 129 0.79 -4.60 12.90
CA ASP A 129 1.87 -5.06 13.76
C ASP A 129 1.54 -6.42 14.39
N LEU A 130 0.29 -6.63 14.79
CA LEU A 130 -0.17 -7.93 15.25
C LEU A 130 0.00 -9.00 14.16
N PHE A 131 -0.30 -8.70 12.91
CA PHE A 131 -0.19 -9.65 11.79
C PHE A 131 1.25 -9.91 11.32
N ILE A 132 2.22 -9.13 11.81
CA ILE A 132 3.65 -9.46 11.71
C ILE A 132 4.02 -10.51 12.76
N ASN A 133 3.43 -10.40 13.95
CA ASN A 133 3.75 -11.26 15.11
C ASN A 133 2.86 -12.51 15.22
N ALA A 134 1.76 -12.58 14.46
CA ALA A 134 0.82 -13.68 14.46
C ALA A 134 0.23 -13.89 13.06
N ALA A 135 -0.25 -15.11 12.78
CA ALA A 135 -0.88 -15.41 11.50
C ALA A 135 -2.06 -14.45 11.23
N PRO A 136 -2.12 -13.79 10.06
CA PRO A 136 -3.13 -12.79 9.78
C PRO A 136 -4.53 -13.41 9.75
N ASN A 137 -5.37 -13.01 10.70
CA ASN A 137 -6.73 -13.49 10.81
C ASN A 137 -7.70 -12.33 11.05
N THR A 138 -8.12 -11.68 9.96
CA THR A 138 -9.08 -10.58 10.00
C THR A 138 -10.43 -11.00 10.59
N THR A 139 -10.84 -12.26 10.40
CA THR A 139 -12.09 -12.78 10.97
C THR A 139 -12.05 -12.78 12.49
N ALA A 140 -11.05 -13.45 13.07
CA ALA A 140 -10.90 -13.52 14.52
C ALA A 140 -10.69 -12.13 15.14
N TRP A 141 -9.93 -11.26 14.47
CA TRP A 141 -9.75 -9.87 14.89
C TRP A 141 -11.09 -9.12 14.96
N CYS A 142 -11.90 -9.20 13.90
CA CYS A 142 -13.20 -8.50 13.85
C CYS A 142 -14.19 -9.09 14.86
N GLU A 143 -14.30 -10.42 14.97
CA GLU A 143 -15.18 -11.07 15.95
C GLU A 143 -14.80 -10.68 17.39
N THR A 144 -13.50 -10.61 17.69
CA THR A 144 -12.98 -10.18 18.99
C THR A 144 -13.34 -8.72 19.26
N LEU A 145 -13.11 -7.83 18.28
CA LEU A 145 -13.42 -6.41 18.41
C LEU A 145 -14.93 -6.17 18.56
N GLU A 146 -15.76 -6.86 17.79
CA GLU A 146 -17.22 -6.80 17.91
C GLU A 146 -17.70 -7.28 19.27
N GLY A 147 -17.18 -8.41 19.76
CA GLY A 147 -17.51 -8.93 21.09
C GLY A 147 -17.09 -7.98 22.21
N PHE A 148 -15.89 -7.39 22.09
CA PHE A 148 -15.36 -6.42 23.05
C PHE A 148 -16.20 -5.13 23.11
N LEU A 149 -16.54 -4.57 21.95
CA LEU A 149 -17.39 -3.39 21.86
C LEU A 149 -18.83 -3.67 22.34
N SER A 150 -19.36 -4.85 22.00
CA SER A 150 -20.69 -5.28 22.43
C SER A 150 -20.80 -5.39 23.95
N ALA A 151 -19.77 -5.89 24.62
CA ALA A 151 -19.70 -5.94 26.08
C ALA A 151 -19.74 -4.54 26.73
N ARG A 152 -19.36 -3.50 25.99
CA ARG A 152 -19.40 -2.09 26.41
C ARG A 152 -20.62 -1.34 25.91
N SER A 153 -21.67 -2.05 25.49
CA SER A 153 -22.91 -1.50 24.93
C SER A 153 -22.80 -0.81 23.55
N PHE A 154 -21.64 -0.90 22.90
CA PHE A 154 -21.49 -0.45 21.52
C PHE A 154 -21.88 -1.57 20.56
N LYS A 155 -22.97 -1.38 19.81
CA LYS A 155 -23.46 -2.35 18.83
C LYS A 155 -23.27 -1.83 17.42
N LEU A 156 -22.57 -2.58 16.59
CA LEU A 156 -22.59 -2.38 15.14
C LEU A 156 -23.95 -2.89 14.62
N SER A 157 -24.68 -2.04 13.90
CA SER A 157 -26.02 -2.39 13.42
C SER A 157 -26.04 -3.46 12.33
N THR A 158 -24.87 -3.90 11.86
CA THR A 158 -24.73 -4.73 10.66
C THR A 158 -23.93 -5.99 10.99
N ARG A 159 -24.65 -7.11 11.15
CA ARG A 159 -24.16 -8.41 11.63
C ARG A 159 -22.98 -9.05 10.87
N ASP A 160 -22.71 -8.63 9.63
CA ASP A 160 -21.64 -9.22 8.80
C ASP A 160 -20.77 -8.16 8.09
N SER A 161 -20.87 -6.89 8.49
CA SER A 161 -20.24 -5.81 7.73
C SER A 161 -18.85 -5.44 8.18
N LEU A 162 -18.49 -5.65 9.45
CA LEU A 162 -17.19 -5.18 9.95
C LEU A 162 -16.07 -5.93 9.25
N ARG A 163 -16.14 -7.26 9.16
CA ARG A 163 -15.08 -8.07 8.54
C ARG A 163 -14.72 -7.59 7.13
N GLY A 164 -15.72 -7.39 6.27
CA GLY A 164 -15.51 -6.91 4.91
C GLY A 164 -15.00 -5.47 4.86
N ARG A 165 -15.60 -4.57 5.64
CA ARG A 165 -15.25 -3.14 5.64
C ARG A 165 -13.89 -2.88 6.28
N PHE A 166 -13.62 -3.49 7.42
CA PHE A 166 -12.33 -3.46 8.09
C PHE A 166 -11.24 -4.11 7.24
N GLY A 167 -11.51 -5.28 6.64
CA GLY A 167 -10.57 -5.93 5.73
C GLY A 167 -10.19 -5.03 4.55
N ASN A 168 -11.17 -4.36 3.94
CA ASN A 168 -10.92 -3.39 2.88
C ASN A 168 -10.13 -2.16 3.37
N ALA A 169 -10.50 -1.59 4.52
CA ALA A 169 -9.79 -0.46 5.12
C ALA A 169 -8.33 -0.82 5.42
N LEU A 170 -8.10 -1.96 6.09
CA LEU A 170 -6.78 -2.48 6.41
C LEU A 170 -5.94 -2.72 5.17
N LYS A 171 -6.52 -3.32 4.12
CA LYS A 171 -5.84 -3.56 2.86
C LYS A 171 -5.35 -2.25 2.23
N TRP A 172 -6.23 -1.28 2.05
CA TRP A 172 -5.88 -0.03 1.37
C TRP A 172 -4.99 0.88 2.22
N TYR A 173 -5.12 0.80 3.54
CA TYR A 173 -4.18 1.43 4.46
C TYR A 173 -2.78 0.81 4.39
N ALA A 174 -2.71 -0.53 4.24
CA ALA A 174 -1.45 -1.23 3.97
C ALA A 174 -0.81 -0.71 2.68
N THR A 175 -1.59 -0.61 1.60
CA THR A 175 -1.15 -0.01 0.34
C THR A 175 -0.63 1.42 0.54
N LEU A 176 -1.38 2.31 1.20
CA LEU A 176 -0.97 3.69 1.45
C LEU A 176 0.39 3.78 2.16
N THR A 177 0.59 2.96 3.18
CA THR A 177 1.85 2.98 3.95
C THR A 177 3.01 2.42 3.16
N ASN A 178 2.78 1.37 2.39
CA ASN A 178 3.82 0.77 1.55
C ASN A 178 4.23 1.75 0.45
N THR A 179 3.27 2.41 -0.22
CA THR A 179 3.53 3.47 -1.20
C THR A 179 4.27 4.66 -0.57
N LYS A 180 3.89 5.10 0.64
CA LYS A 180 4.65 6.13 1.39
C LYS A 180 6.09 5.69 1.65
N ASN A 181 6.30 4.47 2.12
CA ASN A 181 7.64 3.97 2.43
C ASN A 181 8.53 3.91 1.18
N LEU A 182 7.94 3.54 0.05
CA LEU A 182 8.61 3.55 -1.25
C LEU A 182 9.02 4.95 -1.67
N MET A 183 8.08 5.90 -1.69
CA MET A 183 8.40 7.29 -2.01
C MET A 183 9.50 7.87 -1.11
N LEU A 184 9.46 7.55 0.19
CA LEU A 184 10.48 8.00 1.13
C LEU A 184 11.84 7.35 0.86
N ARG A 185 11.86 6.07 0.48
CA ARG A 185 13.10 5.38 0.09
C ARG A 185 13.67 5.97 -1.20
N ASP A 186 12.84 6.19 -2.22
CA ASP A 186 13.26 6.78 -3.50
C ASP A 186 13.85 8.18 -3.28
N TYR A 187 13.19 9.00 -2.45
CA TYR A 187 13.72 10.30 -2.05
C TYR A 187 15.07 10.19 -1.34
N LEU A 188 15.21 9.28 -0.36
CA LEU A 188 16.48 9.06 0.33
C LEU A 188 17.58 8.58 -0.62
N ASN A 189 17.26 7.73 -1.59
CA ASN A 189 18.21 7.24 -2.59
C ASN A 189 18.70 8.37 -3.49
N VAL A 190 17.82 9.28 -3.92
CA VAL A 190 18.20 10.47 -4.70
C VAL A 190 19.14 11.37 -3.88
N VAL A 191 18.81 11.62 -2.61
CA VAL A 191 19.65 12.46 -1.73
C VAL A 191 21.02 11.81 -1.50
N ARG A 192 21.07 10.51 -1.21
CA ARG A 192 22.33 9.76 -1.02
C ARG A 192 23.15 9.69 -2.30
N GLY A 193 22.52 9.46 -3.45
CA GLY A 193 23.19 9.46 -4.75
C GLY A 193 23.81 10.82 -5.08
N ALA A 194 23.11 11.91 -4.75
CA ALA A 194 23.64 13.26 -4.88
C ALA A 194 24.79 13.56 -3.89
N GLU A 195 24.82 12.95 -2.70
CA GLU A 195 25.96 13.04 -1.78
C GLU A 195 27.18 12.28 -2.31
N LEU A 196 26.99 11.06 -2.84
CA LEU A 196 28.09 10.23 -3.37
C LEU A 196 28.71 10.81 -4.64
N SER A 197 27.95 11.49 -5.49
CA SER A 197 28.49 12.19 -6.65
C SER A 197 29.33 13.44 -6.28
N MET A 198 29.39 13.82 -4.99
CA MET A 198 30.29 14.88 -4.50
C MET A 198 31.68 14.36 -4.11
N GLU A 199 31.85 13.04 -3.96
CA GLU A 199 33.13 12.44 -3.52
C GLU A 199 34.03 12.00 -4.69
N ASP A 200 33.51 11.97 -5.92
CA ASP A 200 34.22 11.51 -7.12
C ASP A 200 34.83 12.66 -7.97
N GLU A 201 34.67 13.92 -7.54
CA GLU A 201 35.40 15.07 -8.12
C GLU A 201 36.58 15.52 -7.24
N GLY A 202 37.58 14.64 -7.11
CA GLY A 202 38.99 15.03 -6.93
C GLY A 202 39.74 14.59 -8.19
N ASP A 203 40.48 15.40 -8.95
CA ASP A 203 41.28 16.57 -8.59
C ASP A 203 41.35 17.55 -9.78
N GLN A 204 41.12 18.85 -9.55
CA GLN A 204 42.07 19.93 -9.87
C GLN A 204 41.47 21.33 -9.60
N TYR A 205 42.37 22.23 -9.18
CA TYR A 205 42.33 23.70 -9.03
C TYR A 205 41.66 24.38 -7.81
N GLU A 206 42.38 25.40 -7.35
CA GLU A 206 42.40 26.02 -6.03
C GLU A 206 41.25 26.99 -5.72
N SER A 207 40.93 27.07 -4.42
CA SER A 207 40.63 28.28 -3.63
C SER A 207 39.79 29.39 -4.28
N GLU A 208 38.47 29.34 -4.06
CA GLU A 208 37.58 30.45 -3.63
C GLU A 208 36.11 30.08 -3.95
N GLY A 209 35.51 29.13 -3.22
CA GLY A 209 34.17 28.62 -3.57
C GLY A 209 33.28 28.18 -2.41
N ARG A 210 33.68 28.37 -1.15
CA ARG A 210 32.93 27.84 0.00
C ARG A 210 31.56 28.50 0.24
N PHE A 211 31.24 29.59 -0.48
CA PHE A 211 29.96 30.28 -0.40
C PHE A 211 28.95 29.85 -1.50
N GLY A 212 29.40 29.16 -2.55
CA GLY A 212 28.55 28.70 -3.67
C GLY A 212 27.88 27.34 -3.44
N LEU A 213 28.56 26.39 -2.78
CA LEU A 213 28.08 25.01 -2.62
C LEU A 213 26.91 24.85 -1.65
N ALA A 214 26.86 25.64 -0.57
CA ALA A 214 25.70 25.66 0.33
C ALA A 214 24.44 26.23 -0.34
N CYS A 215 24.61 27.03 -1.40
CA CYS A 215 23.52 27.59 -2.19
C CYS A 215 22.89 26.52 -3.11
N SER A 216 23.70 25.61 -3.67
CA SER A 216 23.23 24.55 -4.58
C SER A 216 22.49 23.42 -3.85
N LEU A 217 22.96 23.00 -2.67
CA LEU A 217 22.22 22.07 -1.79
C LEU A 217 20.90 22.68 -1.30
N LYS A 218 20.89 23.97 -0.93
CA LYS A 218 19.65 24.69 -0.65
C LYS A 218 18.75 24.79 -1.87
N TYR A 219 19.30 24.92 -3.08
CA TYR A 219 18.53 24.99 -4.31
C TYR A 219 17.86 23.64 -4.62
N ILE A 220 18.59 22.51 -4.58
CA ILE A 220 18.01 21.17 -4.84
C ILE A 220 16.99 20.81 -3.75
N VAL A 221 17.31 21.04 -2.47
CA VAL A 221 16.39 20.74 -1.36
C VAL A 221 15.20 21.72 -1.30
N ALA A 222 15.33 22.95 -1.83
CA ALA A 222 14.22 23.90 -1.93
C ALA A 222 13.36 23.71 -3.20
N HIS A 223 13.89 23.07 -4.26
CA HIS A 223 13.18 22.87 -5.53
C HIS A 223 12.66 21.44 -5.73
N VAL A 224 13.10 20.45 -4.94
CA VAL A 224 12.49 19.12 -4.90
C VAL A 224 11.50 19.07 -3.73
N SER A 225 10.25 19.49 -4.00
CA SER A 225 9.16 19.19 -3.09
C SER A 225 8.80 17.72 -3.24
N ILE A 226 8.53 17.04 -2.12
CA ILE A 226 7.97 15.67 -2.11
C ILE A 226 6.67 15.59 -2.95
N SER A 227 5.96 16.71 -3.13
CA SER A 227 4.78 16.81 -4.01
C SER A 227 5.08 16.71 -5.50
N ASP A 228 6.32 16.93 -5.92
CA ASP A 228 6.72 17.02 -7.33
C ASP A 228 7.29 15.70 -7.85
N ILE A 229 7.49 14.72 -6.96
CA ILE A 229 7.76 13.32 -7.30
C ILE A 229 6.43 12.68 -7.72
N VAL A 230 6.00 12.98 -8.94
CA VAL A 230 4.94 12.22 -9.60
C VAL A 230 5.48 10.81 -9.77
N TYR A 231 4.90 9.85 -9.06
CA TYR A 231 5.06 8.43 -9.37
C TYR A 231 4.52 8.20 -10.79
N GLN A 232 5.41 8.30 -11.77
CA GLN A 232 5.21 7.62 -13.05
C GLN A 232 5.78 6.22 -12.86
N PRO A 233 5.06 5.15 -13.26
CA PRO A 233 5.66 3.84 -13.35
C PRO A 233 6.70 3.93 -14.47
N GLU A 234 7.92 4.32 -14.13
CA GLU A 234 9.04 4.29 -15.06
C GLU A 234 9.21 2.85 -15.51
N GLN A 235 9.17 2.68 -16.82
CA GLN A 235 9.58 1.46 -17.47
C GLN A 235 10.98 1.14 -16.94
N VAL A 236 11.16 -0.09 -16.46
CA VAL A 236 12.49 -0.66 -16.18
C VAL A 236 13.38 -0.24 -17.34
N PRO A 237 14.47 0.52 -17.13
CA PRO A 237 15.36 0.87 -18.22
C PRO A 237 15.80 -0.45 -18.87
N GLU A 238 15.54 -0.61 -20.16
CA GLU A 238 16.17 -1.67 -20.94
C GLU A 238 17.68 -1.52 -20.70
N MET A 239 18.24 -2.46 -19.94
CA MET A 239 19.68 -2.52 -19.74
C MET A 239 20.31 -2.80 -21.09
N ASN A 240 20.79 -1.73 -21.73
CA ASN A 240 21.55 -1.84 -22.95
C ASN A 240 22.85 -2.59 -22.61
N GLU A 241 23.01 -3.81 -23.10
CA GLU A 241 24.10 -4.75 -22.79
C GLU A 241 25.51 -4.29 -23.26
N GLN A 242 25.71 -3.00 -23.52
CA GLN A 242 26.92 -2.48 -24.16
C GLN A 242 27.77 -1.55 -23.29
N ASP A 243 27.47 -1.35 -22.01
CA ASP A 243 28.40 -0.64 -21.12
C ASP A 243 29.35 -1.64 -20.43
N SER A 244 30.50 -1.83 -21.08
CA SER A 244 31.59 -2.71 -20.65
C SER A 244 32.57 -1.95 -19.74
N SER A 245 32.05 -1.37 -18.66
CA SER A 245 32.88 -1.02 -17.51
C SER A 245 32.92 -2.20 -16.52
N PRO A 246 34.07 -2.52 -15.91
CA PRO A 246 34.15 -3.62 -14.97
C PRO A 246 33.29 -3.26 -13.75
N ARG A 247 32.19 -4.00 -13.55
CA ARG A 247 31.35 -3.89 -12.35
C ARG A 247 32.26 -3.97 -11.13
N GLN A 248 32.43 -2.85 -10.42
CA GLN A 248 33.14 -2.83 -9.15
C GLN A 248 32.42 -3.81 -8.22
N PHE A 249 33.11 -4.86 -7.80
CA PHE A 249 32.57 -5.78 -6.81
C PHE A 249 32.54 -5.04 -5.47
N ASN A 250 31.33 -4.64 -5.04
CA ASN A 250 31.13 -4.07 -3.73
C ASN A 250 31.60 -5.09 -2.66
N ASP A 251 32.38 -4.65 -1.67
CA ASP A 251 32.83 -5.48 -0.53
C ASP A 251 31.68 -6.00 0.36
N ARG A 252 30.44 -5.64 0.03
CA ARG A 252 29.22 -6.02 0.74
C ARG A 252 28.07 -6.21 -0.25
N PRO A 253 27.04 -7.00 0.11
CA PRO A 253 25.83 -7.12 -0.68
C PRO A 253 25.13 -5.77 -0.81
N ASP A 254 24.38 -5.58 -1.90
CA ASP A 254 23.64 -4.35 -2.15
C ASP A 254 22.65 -4.04 -1.03
N GLU A 255 22.37 -2.74 -0.84
CA GLU A 255 21.44 -2.26 0.19
C GLU A 255 20.06 -2.92 0.09
N TYR A 256 19.60 -3.19 -1.14
CA TYR A 256 18.39 -3.94 -1.43
C TYR A 256 18.29 -5.30 -0.72
N LEU A 257 19.39 -6.09 -0.73
CA LEU A 257 19.44 -7.41 -0.10
C LEU A 257 19.57 -7.29 1.41
N ARG A 258 20.39 -6.32 1.87
CA ARG A 258 20.63 -6.04 3.29
C ARG A 258 19.37 -5.63 4.03
N GLU A 259 18.50 -4.85 3.41
CA GLU A 259 17.20 -4.49 3.97
C GLU A 259 16.24 -5.70 4.10
N ARG A 260 16.30 -6.65 3.16
CA ARG A 260 15.35 -7.78 3.08
C ARG A 260 15.69 -8.92 4.02
N CYS A 261 16.97 -9.25 4.12
CA CYS A 261 17.44 -10.21 5.11
C CYS A 261 18.72 -9.68 5.76
N PRO A 262 18.62 -8.86 6.82
CA PRO A 262 19.78 -8.41 7.58
C PRO A 262 20.62 -9.57 8.11
N LEU A 263 20.00 -10.71 8.42
CA LEU A 263 20.68 -11.94 8.86
C LEU A 263 21.54 -12.57 7.76
N CYS A 264 21.09 -12.52 6.51
CA CYS A 264 21.74 -13.18 5.39
C CYS A 264 22.80 -12.27 4.75
N PHE A 265 22.49 -10.97 4.65
CA PHE A 265 23.23 -10.03 3.81
C PHE A 265 23.81 -8.85 4.60
N GLY A 266 23.35 -8.60 5.83
CA GLY A 266 23.73 -7.43 6.62
C GLY A 266 25.10 -7.53 7.31
N GLY A 267 25.64 -8.74 7.43
CA GLY A 267 26.94 -9.00 8.07
C GLY A 267 28.12 -9.01 7.10
N GLU A 268 29.32 -8.87 7.65
CA GLU A 268 30.59 -8.96 6.91
C GLU A 268 30.89 -10.39 6.41
N ASN A 269 30.19 -11.40 6.95
CA ASN A 269 30.35 -12.83 6.66
C ASN A 269 29.34 -13.36 5.62
N TRP A 270 28.83 -12.49 4.75
CA TRP A 270 27.84 -12.83 3.73
C TRP A 270 28.37 -13.83 2.69
N SER A 271 29.67 -13.80 2.40
CA SER A 271 30.38 -14.77 1.57
C SER A 271 31.33 -15.59 2.45
N LYS A 272 31.46 -16.88 2.11
CA LYS A 272 32.41 -17.78 2.79
C LYS A 272 33.36 -18.34 1.75
N PRO A 273 34.64 -17.91 1.74
CA PRO A 273 35.63 -18.37 0.76
C PRO A 273 35.84 -19.90 0.73
N SER A 274 35.45 -20.60 1.80
CA SER A 274 35.52 -22.05 1.92
C SER A 274 34.36 -22.80 1.27
N GLU A 275 33.26 -22.12 0.95
CA GLU A 275 32.06 -22.72 0.35
C GLU A 275 32.05 -22.46 -1.17
N LYS A 276 31.43 -23.37 -1.94
CA LYS A 276 31.39 -23.26 -3.41
C LYS A 276 30.41 -22.20 -3.93
N VAL A 277 29.51 -21.74 -3.07
CA VAL A 277 28.46 -20.78 -3.39
C VAL A 277 28.31 -19.82 -2.23
N ASP A 278 28.09 -18.54 -2.53
CA ASP A 278 27.87 -17.52 -1.51
C ASP A 278 26.41 -17.50 -1.04
N VAL A 279 25.47 -17.94 -1.88
CA VAL A 279 24.03 -17.90 -1.62
C VAL A 279 23.34 -19.15 -2.18
N ILE A 280 22.41 -19.72 -1.41
CA ILE A 280 21.49 -20.76 -1.87
C ILE A 280 20.09 -20.15 -1.95
N VAL A 281 19.49 -20.12 -3.15
CA VAL A 281 18.13 -19.62 -3.36
C VAL A 281 17.16 -20.80 -3.44
N CYS A 282 16.28 -20.93 -2.46
CA CYS A 282 15.20 -21.90 -2.50
C CYS A 282 14.00 -21.30 -3.24
N LEU A 283 13.74 -21.76 -4.47
CA LEU A 283 12.64 -21.26 -5.33
C LEU A 283 11.25 -21.66 -4.82
N ASP A 284 11.16 -22.74 -4.05
CA ASP A 284 9.92 -23.23 -3.48
C ASP A 284 10.07 -23.41 -1.96
N ALA A 285 10.24 -22.28 -1.28
CA ALA A 285 9.92 -22.25 0.14
C ALA A 285 8.40 -22.40 0.23
N CYS A 286 7.94 -23.56 0.71
CA CYS A 286 6.52 -23.89 0.85
C CYS A 286 5.86 -22.98 1.90
N PHE A 287 5.72 -21.70 1.59
CA PHE A 287 4.77 -20.82 2.25
C PHE A 287 3.42 -21.37 1.82
N THR A 288 2.63 -21.84 2.79
CA THR A 288 1.25 -22.28 2.57
C THR A 288 0.35 -21.07 2.21
N GLN A 289 0.72 -20.30 1.19
CA GLN A 289 -0.09 -19.28 0.52
C GLN A 289 -1.20 -19.90 -0.34
N LYS A 290 -1.36 -21.23 -0.27
CA LYS A 290 -2.45 -22.05 -0.84
C LYS A 290 -3.87 -21.66 -0.37
N ARG A 291 -4.03 -20.61 0.42
CA ARG A 291 -5.35 -20.12 0.91
C ARG A 291 -5.73 -18.72 0.46
N ARG A 292 -4.91 -18.05 -0.36
CA ARG A 292 -5.26 -16.75 -0.97
C ARG A 292 -5.52 -16.83 -2.46
N GLN A 293 -5.24 -17.96 -3.11
CA GLN A 293 -5.77 -18.20 -4.44
C GLN A 293 -7.30 -18.29 -4.33
N PRO A 294 -8.02 -17.40 -5.02
CA PRO A 294 -9.46 -17.43 -5.01
C PRO A 294 -9.96 -18.68 -5.73
N GLN A 295 -10.99 -19.31 -5.18
CA GLN A 295 -11.68 -20.39 -5.87
C GLN A 295 -12.57 -19.78 -6.97
N GLY A 296 -12.24 -20.05 -8.23
CA GLY A 296 -13.07 -19.72 -9.40
C GLY A 296 -12.54 -18.62 -10.32
N ASN A 297 -13.25 -18.38 -11.42
CA ASN A 297 -12.91 -17.41 -12.50
C ASN A 297 -13.30 -15.96 -12.20
N ALA A 298 -13.52 -15.59 -10.93
CA ALA A 298 -13.92 -14.22 -10.60
C ALA A 298 -12.77 -13.24 -10.91
N TRP A 299 -13.08 -11.98 -11.22
CA TRP A 299 -12.03 -10.97 -11.33
C TRP A 299 -11.41 -10.70 -9.96
N HIS A 300 -10.09 -10.64 -9.93
CA HIS A 300 -9.30 -10.34 -8.74
C HIS A 300 -8.42 -9.13 -8.96
N GLU A 301 -8.28 -8.36 -7.90
CA GLU A 301 -7.36 -7.25 -7.86
C GLU A 301 -5.91 -7.76 -7.99
N PRO A 302 -5.06 -7.06 -8.77
CA PRO A 302 -3.64 -7.32 -8.76
C PRO A 302 -3.10 -7.14 -7.33
N HIS A 303 -2.71 -8.24 -6.68
CA HIS A 303 -2.01 -8.22 -5.41
C HIS A 303 -0.51 -8.10 -5.64
N THR A 304 -0.11 -7.06 -6.35
CA THR A 304 1.30 -6.78 -6.61
C THR A 304 1.76 -5.80 -5.53
N HIS A 305 2.66 -6.26 -4.65
CA HIS A 305 3.40 -5.32 -3.82
C HIS A 305 4.22 -4.44 -4.77
N PRO A 306 4.36 -3.12 -4.54
CA PRO A 306 5.13 -2.32 -5.49
C PRO A 306 6.63 -2.70 -5.48
N GLU A 307 7.10 -3.34 -4.40
CA GLU A 307 8.36 -4.09 -4.40
C GLU A 307 8.12 -5.60 -4.51
N THR A 308 7.36 -6.04 -5.51
CA THR A 308 7.18 -7.48 -5.74
C THR A 308 8.53 -8.08 -6.14
N VAL A 309 8.90 -9.17 -5.47
CA VAL A 309 10.06 -10.00 -5.84
C VAL A 309 9.63 -11.26 -6.60
N PHE A 310 8.32 -11.41 -6.81
CA PHE A 310 7.75 -12.49 -7.60
C PHE A 310 7.83 -12.13 -9.08
N ILE A 311 8.38 -13.06 -9.85
CA ILE A 311 8.42 -12.99 -11.32
C ILE A 311 6.98 -13.09 -11.85
N PRO A 312 6.55 -12.20 -12.75
CA PRO A 312 5.20 -12.24 -13.30
C PRO A 312 4.96 -13.55 -14.10
N PRO A 313 3.73 -14.10 -14.10
CA PRO A 313 3.43 -15.36 -14.79
C PRO A 313 3.80 -15.36 -16.28
N SER A 314 3.73 -14.21 -16.94
CA SER A 314 4.13 -14.06 -18.35
C SER A 314 5.62 -14.28 -18.56
N GLU A 315 6.45 -13.83 -17.64
CA GLU A 315 7.91 -14.01 -17.71
C GLU A 315 8.31 -15.43 -17.33
N VAL A 316 7.64 -16.03 -16.32
CA VAL A 316 7.79 -17.46 -16.01
C VAL A 316 7.47 -18.31 -17.24
N LYS A 317 6.36 -18.01 -17.94
CA LYS A 317 5.98 -18.74 -19.16
C LYS A 317 7.00 -18.57 -20.28
N ALA A 318 7.54 -17.36 -20.46
CA ALA A 318 8.60 -17.12 -21.45
C ALA A 318 9.87 -17.92 -21.11
N MET A 319 10.24 -18.01 -19.82
CA MET A 319 11.37 -18.82 -19.38
C MET A 319 11.10 -20.33 -19.58
N GLU A 320 9.89 -20.81 -19.29
CA GLU A 320 9.47 -22.20 -19.56
C GLU A 320 9.61 -22.54 -21.05
N GLU A 321 9.11 -21.69 -21.94
CA GLU A 321 9.21 -21.86 -23.40
C GLU A 321 10.68 -21.92 -23.87
N ILE A 322 11.58 -21.12 -23.27
CA ILE A 322 13.02 -21.17 -23.56
C ILE A 322 13.62 -22.51 -23.10
N VAL A 323 13.32 -22.95 -21.88
CA VAL A 323 13.87 -24.19 -21.32
C VAL A 323 13.37 -25.42 -22.09
N GLU A 324 12.11 -25.44 -22.52
CA GLU A 324 11.55 -26.52 -23.35
C GLU A 324 12.16 -26.60 -24.76
N SER A 325 12.80 -25.52 -25.23
CA SER A 325 13.44 -25.45 -26.54
C SER A 325 14.92 -25.90 -26.56
N LEU A 326 15.51 -26.18 -25.39
CA LEU A 326 16.91 -26.63 -25.21
C LEU A 326 17.05 -28.15 -25.19
#